data_AF-X1CLT4-F1
#
_entry.id   AF-X1CLT4-F1
#
_cell.length_a   1.000
_cell.length_b   1.000
_cell.length_c   1.000
_cell.angle_alpha   90.00
_cell.angle_beta   90.00
_cell.angle_gamma   90.00
#
_symmetry.space_group_name_H-M   'P 1'
#
loop_
_entity.id
_entity.type
_entity.pdbx_description
1 polymer ?
#
loop_
_entity_poly.entity_id
_entity_poly.type
_entity_poly.pdbx_seq_one_letter_code
_entity_poly.pdbx_strand_id
1 'polypeptide(L)'
;MNKHRIDASVIYVPASFVQDAAFEAIDAGIKFMVIITDWVPLHSEMKVKAYARSRGTCYIGPNTPGIMVPGQTSLGMISPSAVMPGGVAVLSRSGTLTDEIASHLLEQGIGQSVVVGLGGDSVVGLRMIEVLKLLKEDKRTKGVVIVG
;
A
#
# COMPACT_ATOMS: atom_id res chain seq x y z
N MET A 1 -15.36 -3.38 25.89
CA MET A 1 -15.14 -3.72 24.47
C MET A 1 -13.69 -3.48 24.02
N ASN A 2 -12.66 -3.85 24.81
CA ASN A 2 -11.25 -3.60 24.44
C ASN A 2 -10.43 -4.91 24.50
N LYS A 3 -10.31 -5.64 23.39
CA LYS A 3 -9.36 -6.77 23.30
C LYS A 3 -8.46 -6.78 22.06
N HIS A 4 -8.69 -5.91 21.08
CA HIS A 4 -7.84 -5.86 19.90
C HIS A 4 -7.47 -4.40 19.60
N ARG A 5 -6.18 -4.09 19.77
CA ARG A 5 -5.60 -2.84 19.30
C ARG A 5 -5.57 -2.90 17.77
N ILE A 6 -6.16 -1.91 17.11
CA ILE A 6 -6.19 -1.81 15.64
C ILE A 6 -5.04 -0.90 15.22
N ASP A 7 -4.09 -1.45 14.47
CA ASP A 7 -2.89 -0.71 14.04
C ASP A 7 -2.96 -0.23 12.57
N ALA A 8 -3.90 -0.77 11.78
CA ALA A 8 -4.08 -0.41 10.37
C ALA A 8 -5.57 -0.38 9.94
N SER A 9 -5.87 0.40 8.90
CA SER A 9 -7.20 0.48 8.26
C SER A 9 -7.10 0.27 6.75
N VAL A 10 -8.09 -0.40 6.15
CA VAL A 10 -8.20 -0.55 4.69
C VAL A 10 -9.52 0.06 4.24
N ILE A 11 -9.46 0.98 3.28
CA ILE A 11 -10.59 1.79 2.83
C ILE A 11 -11.03 1.32 1.45
N TYR A 12 -12.24 0.74 1.41
CA TYR A 12 -12.92 0.23 0.21
C TYR A 12 -14.20 1.01 -0.15
N VAL A 13 -14.48 2.12 0.55
CA VAL A 13 -15.71 2.89 0.34
C VAL A 13 -15.72 3.57 -1.04
N PRO A 14 -16.89 3.90 -1.60
CA PRO A 14 -16.98 4.69 -2.84
C PRO A 14 -16.22 6.03 -2.73
N ALA A 15 -15.73 6.54 -3.87
CA ALA A 15 -14.85 7.72 -3.95
C ALA A 15 -15.37 8.95 -3.18
N SER A 16 -16.68 9.18 -3.18
CA SER A 16 -17.33 10.28 -2.45
C SER A 16 -17.16 10.22 -0.93
N PHE A 17 -16.90 9.04 -0.37
CA PHE A 17 -16.80 8.80 1.07
C PHE A 17 -15.36 8.60 1.56
N VAL A 18 -14.38 8.55 0.65
CA VAL A 18 -12.98 8.25 1.00
C VAL A 18 -12.39 9.28 1.96
N GLN A 19 -12.70 10.57 1.77
CA GLN A 19 -12.18 11.63 2.64
C GLN A 19 -12.65 11.42 4.09
N ASP A 20 -13.94 11.20 4.28
CA ASP A 20 -14.54 11.09 5.61
C ASP A 20 -14.08 9.79 6.30
N ALA A 21 -14.02 8.67 5.56
CA ALA A 21 -13.49 7.42 6.08
C ALA A 21 -12.00 7.51 6.46
N ALA A 22 -11.19 8.22 5.67
CA ALA A 22 -9.78 8.44 6.00
C ALA A 22 -9.63 9.33 7.23
N PHE A 23 -10.44 10.37 7.36
CA PHE A 23 -10.42 11.25 8.52
C PHE A 23 -10.84 10.51 9.79
N GLU A 24 -11.89 9.68 9.72
CA GLU A 24 -12.31 8.83 10.83
C GLU A 24 -11.18 7.90 11.29
N ALA A 25 -10.50 7.23 10.36
CA ALA A 25 -9.37 6.36 10.69
C ALA A 25 -8.19 7.14 11.32
N ILE A 26 -7.87 8.32 10.79
CA ILE A 26 -6.83 9.20 11.34
C ILE A 26 -7.19 9.67 12.75
N ASP A 27 -8.43 10.10 12.97
CA ASP A 27 -8.92 10.60 14.26
C ASP A 27 -9.02 9.50 15.32
N ALA A 28 -9.30 8.26 14.90
CA ALA A 28 -9.21 7.07 15.73
C ALA A 28 -7.76 6.71 16.13
N GLY A 29 -6.76 7.43 15.62
CA GLY A 29 -5.35 7.24 15.96
C GLY A 29 -4.64 6.14 15.16
N ILE A 30 -5.26 5.64 14.08
CA ILE A 30 -4.67 4.61 13.21
C ILE A 30 -3.45 5.20 12.49
N LYS A 31 -2.32 4.48 12.55
CA LYS A 31 -1.03 4.96 12.04
C LYS A 31 -0.72 4.54 10.61
N PHE A 32 -1.41 3.53 10.10
CA PHE A 32 -1.24 3.06 8.74
C PHE A 32 -2.59 2.82 8.05
N MET A 33 -2.75 3.29 6.82
CA MET A 33 -3.95 3.03 6.03
C MET A 33 -3.61 2.53 4.62
N VAL A 34 -4.54 1.83 4.00
CA VAL A 34 -4.49 1.49 2.58
C VAL A 34 -5.79 1.93 1.93
N ILE A 35 -5.71 2.84 0.96
CA ILE A 35 -6.89 3.39 0.28
C ILE A 35 -6.98 2.74 -1.09
N ILE A 36 -7.88 1.77 -1.25
CA ILE A 36 -8.00 0.98 -2.48
C ILE A 36 -8.75 1.74 -3.57
N THR A 37 -9.73 2.54 -3.16
CA THR A 37 -10.67 3.24 -4.04
C THR A 37 -9.98 4.05 -5.13
N ASP A 38 -10.47 3.88 -6.35
CA ASP A 38 -10.09 4.63 -7.55
C ASP A 38 -11.03 5.84 -7.76
N TRP A 39 -10.64 6.78 -8.62
CA TRP A 39 -11.40 7.99 -8.97
C TRP A 39 -11.71 8.91 -7.77
N VAL A 40 -10.82 8.96 -6.79
CA VAL A 40 -10.95 9.92 -5.68
C VAL A 40 -10.75 11.34 -6.23
N PRO A 41 -11.63 12.30 -5.91
CA PRO A 41 -11.42 13.66 -6.36
C PRO A 41 -10.08 14.22 -5.85
N LEU A 42 -9.28 14.81 -6.74
CA LEU A 42 -7.95 15.36 -6.41
C LEU A 42 -7.95 16.27 -5.17
N HIS A 43 -9.01 17.06 -4.98
CA HIS A 43 -9.15 17.92 -3.80
C HIS A 43 -9.27 17.13 -2.50
N SER A 44 -9.96 15.99 -2.51
CA SER A 44 -10.07 15.07 -1.39
C SER A 44 -8.74 14.40 -1.11
N GLU A 45 -8.02 13.96 -2.14
CA GLU A 45 -6.68 13.38 -2.00
C GLU A 45 -5.71 14.36 -1.32
N MET A 46 -5.68 15.62 -1.76
CA MET A 46 -4.85 16.67 -1.17
C MET A 46 -5.18 16.90 0.31
N LYS A 47 -6.47 16.93 0.67
CA LYS A 47 -6.92 17.09 2.05
C LYS A 47 -6.53 15.88 2.91
N VAL A 48 -6.75 14.66 2.42
CA VAL A 48 -6.36 13.41 3.10
C VAL A 48 -4.85 13.39 3.33
N LYS A 49 -4.05 13.71 2.31
CA LYS A 49 -2.59 13.74 2.42
C LYS A 49 -2.12 14.75 3.47
N ALA A 50 -2.67 15.96 3.44
CA ALA A 50 -2.32 17.01 4.39
C ALA A 50 -2.69 16.63 5.83
N TYR A 51 -3.89 16.05 6.03
CA TYR A 51 -4.38 15.66 7.34
C TYR A 51 -3.62 14.45 7.91
N ALA A 52 -3.37 13.43 7.09
CA ALA A 52 -2.55 12.29 7.48
C ALA A 52 -1.15 12.73 7.92
N ARG A 53 -0.52 13.65 7.16
CA ARG A 53 0.80 14.20 7.51
C ARG A 53 0.79 14.97 8.82
N SER A 54 -0.23 15.78 9.10
CA SER A 54 -0.30 16.57 10.34
C SER A 54 -0.51 15.71 11.59
N ARG A 55 -1.04 14.49 11.43
CA ARG A 55 -1.29 13.52 12.52
C ARG A 55 -0.25 12.39 12.59
N GLY A 56 0.73 12.39 11.69
CA GLY A 56 1.75 11.34 11.60
C GLY A 56 1.18 9.98 11.22
N THR A 57 0.16 9.96 10.36
CA THR A 57 -0.40 8.75 9.76
C THR A 57 0.18 8.56 8.36
N CYS A 58 0.64 7.35 8.06
CA CYS A 58 1.14 6.97 6.74
C CYS A 58 0.05 6.17 6.00
N TYR A 59 0.05 6.22 4.67
CA TYR A 59 -0.87 5.39 3.90
C TYR A 59 -0.35 5.05 2.50
N ILE A 60 -0.93 4.01 1.91
CA ILE A 60 -0.72 3.58 0.52
C ILE A 60 -1.99 3.90 -0.29
N GLY A 61 -1.84 4.28 -1.55
CA GLY A 61 -2.94 4.71 -2.43
C GLY A 61 -3.20 6.22 -2.39
N PRO A 62 -4.34 6.72 -2.92
CA PRO A 62 -5.47 5.95 -3.45
C PRO A 62 -5.17 5.20 -4.76
N ASN A 63 -6.18 4.51 -5.31
CA ASN A 63 -6.06 3.75 -6.55
C ASN A 63 -4.92 2.73 -6.52
N THR A 64 -4.95 1.83 -5.53
CA THR A 64 -3.88 0.86 -5.28
C THR A 64 -4.42 -0.57 -5.13
N PRO A 65 -3.68 -1.59 -5.61
CA PRO A 65 -3.94 -2.98 -5.21
C PRO A 65 -3.55 -3.24 -3.75
N GLY A 66 -2.81 -2.35 -3.10
CA GLY A 66 -2.43 -2.42 -1.69
C GLY A 66 -0.99 -2.91 -1.45
N ILE A 67 -0.80 -3.61 -0.32
CA ILE A 67 0.51 -4.12 0.12
C ILE A 67 0.40 -5.56 0.59
N MET A 68 1.36 -6.39 0.20
CA MET A 68 1.43 -7.79 0.58
C MET A 68 2.85 -8.19 0.99
N VAL A 69 2.96 -8.84 2.15
CA VAL A 69 4.17 -9.54 2.62
C VAL A 69 3.86 -11.04 2.58
N PRO A 70 4.43 -11.80 1.63
CA PRO A 70 4.08 -13.21 1.44
C PRO A 70 4.29 -14.04 2.72
N GLY A 71 3.30 -14.87 3.05
CA GLY A 71 3.30 -15.70 4.26
C GLY A 71 3.11 -14.96 5.58
N GLN A 72 2.87 -13.63 5.56
CA GLN A 72 2.68 -12.84 6.78
C GLN A 72 1.40 -12.02 6.77
N THR A 73 1.22 -11.11 5.82
CA THR A 73 0.10 -10.15 5.84
C THR A 73 -0.24 -9.68 4.43
N SER A 74 -1.52 -9.48 4.17
CA SER A 74 -2.02 -8.83 2.95
C SER A 74 -3.05 -7.76 3.34
N LEU A 75 -2.87 -6.55 2.84
CA LEU A 75 -3.79 -5.43 2.98
C LEU A 75 -4.10 -4.89 1.59
N GLY A 76 -5.19 -5.39 1.00
CA GLY A 76 -5.61 -5.01 -0.35
C GLY A 76 -6.08 -6.21 -1.16
N MET A 77 -5.83 -6.13 -2.46
CA MET A 77 -6.33 -7.06 -3.49
C MET A 77 -5.20 -7.79 -4.24
N ILE A 78 -3.93 -7.62 -3.84
CA ILE A 78 -2.80 -8.39 -4.40
C ILE A 78 -3.05 -9.89 -4.18
N SER A 79 -2.95 -10.67 -5.25
CA SER A 79 -3.29 -12.09 -5.20
C SER A 79 -2.25 -12.91 -4.43
N PRO A 80 -2.66 -13.71 -3.43
CA PRO A 80 -1.74 -14.63 -2.75
C PRO A 80 -1.13 -15.70 -3.66
N SER A 81 -1.78 -16.03 -4.77
CA SER A 81 -1.26 -17.01 -5.74
C SER A 81 -0.14 -16.44 -6.62
N ALA A 82 0.01 -15.12 -6.67
CA ALA A 82 1.01 -14.43 -7.48
C ALA A 82 2.35 -14.26 -6.76
N VAL A 83 2.46 -14.65 -5.48
CA VAL A 83 3.61 -14.35 -4.64
C VAL A 83 4.09 -15.53 -3.83
N MET A 84 5.37 -15.54 -3.49
CA MET A 84 5.94 -16.48 -2.52
C MET A 84 7.01 -15.78 -1.67
N PRO A 85 7.29 -16.23 -0.44
CA PRO A 85 8.33 -15.62 0.39
C PRO A 85 9.71 -15.63 -0.28
N GLY A 86 10.40 -14.49 -0.25
CA GLY A 86 11.78 -14.37 -0.71
C GLY A 86 12.39 -12.99 -0.45
N GLY A 87 13.40 -12.64 -1.24
CA GLY A 87 14.26 -11.47 -0.98
C GLY A 87 14.00 -10.25 -1.85
N VAL A 88 13.11 -10.29 -2.86
CA VAL A 88 12.94 -9.19 -3.81
C VAL A 88 11.73 -8.33 -3.43
N ALA A 89 11.87 -7.01 -3.36
CA ALA A 89 10.70 -6.12 -3.22
C ALA A 89 10.18 -5.73 -4.60
N VAL A 90 8.86 -5.66 -4.77
CA VAL A 90 8.21 -5.17 -5.98
C VAL A 90 7.47 -3.88 -5.65
N LEU A 91 7.82 -2.78 -6.31
CA LEU A 91 7.15 -1.49 -6.18
C LEU A 91 6.57 -1.07 -7.53
N SER A 92 5.28 -0.76 -7.57
CA SER A 92 4.59 -0.37 -8.80
C SER A 92 3.56 0.72 -8.54
N ARG A 93 3.28 1.55 -9.55
CA ARG A 93 2.10 2.43 -9.55
C ARG A 93 0.87 1.80 -10.19
N SER A 94 1.08 0.83 -11.08
CA SER A 94 0.02 0.11 -11.77
C SER A 94 -0.39 -1.14 -10.99
N GLY A 95 -1.69 -1.30 -10.74
CA GLY A 95 -2.24 -2.47 -10.05
C GLY A 95 -1.98 -3.77 -10.80
N THR A 96 -2.36 -3.84 -12.07
CA THR A 96 -2.22 -5.05 -12.90
C THR A 96 -0.75 -5.46 -13.07
N LEU A 97 0.13 -4.50 -13.34
CA LEU A 97 1.56 -4.78 -13.48
C LEU A 97 2.21 -5.20 -12.15
N THR A 98 1.62 -4.83 -11.00
CA THR A 98 2.09 -5.32 -9.69
C THR A 98 1.98 -6.83 -9.61
N ASP A 99 0.80 -7.36 -9.93
CA ASP A 99 0.53 -8.80 -9.89
C ASP A 99 1.25 -9.56 -11.01
N GLU A 100 1.33 -8.99 -12.21
CA GLU A 100 1.99 -9.61 -13.35
C GLU A 100 3.50 -9.80 -13.10
N ILE A 101 4.18 -8.76 -12.62
CA ILE A 101 5.61 -8.84 -12.30
C ILE A 101 5.85 -9.78 -11.12
N ALA A 102 5.00 -9.76 -10.09
CA ALA A 102 5.11 -10.70 -8.99
C ALA A 102 4.97 -12.15 -9.45
N SER A 103 3.95 -12.44 -10.28
CA SER A 103 3.71 -13.77 -10.85
C SER A 103 4.88 -14.23 -11.71
N HIS A 104 5.41 -13.35 -12.56
CA HIS A 104 6.56 -13.69 -13.40
C HIS A 104 7.81 -14.02 -12.58
N LEU A 105 8.07 -13.27 -11.51
CA LEU A 105 9.16 -13.57 -10.58
C LEU A 105 8.94 -14.93 -9.88
N LEU A 106 7.71 -15.23 -9.45
CA LEU A 106 7.36 -16.52 -8.85
C LEU A 106 7.63 -17.68 -9.81
N GLU A 107 7.20 -17.57 -11.07
CA GLU A 107 7.45 -18.58 -12.11
C GLU A 107 8.94 -18.85 -12.34
N GLN A 108 9.78 -17.82 -12.15
CA GLN A 108 11.24 -17.94 -12.23
C GLN A 108 11.91 -18.38 -10.92
N GLY A 109 11.14 -18.76 -9.88
CA GLY A 109 11.71 -19.19 -8.61
C GLY A 109 12.18 -18.03 -7.70
N ILE A 110 11.84 -16.78 -8.03
CA ILE A 110 12.26 -15.59 -7.29
C ILE A 110 11.13 -15.12 -6.37
N GLY A 111 11.30 -15.32 -5.06
CA GLY A 111 10.31 -14.90 -4.06
C GLY A 111 10.41 -13.44 -3.65
N GLN A 112 9.31 -12.90 -3.14
CA GLN A 112 9.16 -11.51 -2.75
C GLN A 112 9.29 -11.30 -1.23
N SER A 113 10.01 -10.25 -0.85
CA SER A 113 10.06 -9.74 0.52
C SER A 113 8.83 -8.90 0.85
N VAL A 114 8.37 -8.09 -0.12
CA VAL A 114 7.12 -7.34 -0.07
C VAL A 114 6.73 -6.92 -1.49
N VAL A 115 5.43 -6.85 -1.75
CA VAL A 115 4.83 -6.33 -2.98
C VAL A 115 3.96 -5.13 -2.61
N VAL A 116 4.20 -3.97 -3.23
CA VAL A 116 3.51 -2.72 -2.93
C VAL A 116 3.03 -2.06 -4.22
N GLY A 117 1.72 -1.93 -4.36
CA GLY A 117 1.14 -0.95 -5.27
C GLY A 117 1.09 0.40 -4.56
N LEU A 118 1.71 1.44 -5.10
CA LEU A 118 1.78 2.76 -4.45
C LEU A 118 0.55 3.61 -4.72
N GLY A 119 -0.12 3.38 -5.85
CA GLY A 119 -1.24 4.17 -6.32
C GLY A 119 -0.99 4.79 -7.69
N GLY A 120 -2.02 4.75 -8.54
CA GLY A 120 -2.01 5.39 -9.86
C GLY A 120 -2.21 6.90 -9.80
N ASP A 121 -2.84 7.41 -8.75
CA ASP A 121 -3.33 8.78 -8.70
C ASP A 121 -2.23 9.85 -8.59
N SER A 122 -2.60 11.11 -8.85
CA SER A 122 -1.67 12.23 -8.82
C SER A 122 -1.17 12.55 -7.41
N VAL A 123 -2.03 12.37 -6.40
CA VAL A 123 -1.69 12.59 -4.99
C VAL A 123 -1.88 11.30 -4.19
N VAL A 124 -0.81 10.51 -4.12
CA VAL A 124 -0.74 9.32 -3.27
C VAL A 124 -0.18 9.64 -1.87
N GLY A 125 -0.32 8.72 -0.93
CA GLY A 125 0.29 8.77 0.39
C GLY A 125 1.81 8.66 0.34
N LEU A 126 2.34 7.49 0.69
CA LEU A 126 3.76 7.19 0.56
C LEU A 126 4.17 7.14 -0.92
N ARG A 127 5.24 7.84 -1.25
CA ARG A 127 5.87 7.81 -2.56
C ARG A 127 6.93 6.73 -2.62
N MET A 128 7.28 6.33 -3.83
CA MET A 128 8.31 5.32 -4.11
C MET A 128 9.61 5.57 -3.35
N ILE A 129 10.11 6.81 -3.33
CA ILE A 129 11.35 7.15 -2.60
C ILE A 129 11.24 6.95 -1.08
N GLU A 130 10.07 7.12 -0.50
CA GLU A 130 9.83 6.90 0.93
C GLU A 130 9.82 5.41 1.23
N VAL A 131 9.16 4.61 0.39
CA VAL A 131 9.17 3.15 0.52
C VAL A 131 10.57 2.58 0.30
N LEU A 132 11.34 3.07 -0.68
CA LEU A 132 12.73 2.65 -0.90
C LEU A 132 13.64 2.92 0.31
N LYS A 133 13.40 4.02 1.04
CA LYS A 133 14.14 4.28 2.30
C LYS A 133 13.81 3.24 3.37
N LEU A 134 12.53 2.88 3.51
CA LEU A 134 12.11 1.82 4.44
C LEU A 134 12.70 0.46 4.05
N LEU A 135 12.71 0.12 2.76
CA LEU A 135 13.26 -1.14 2.25
C LEU A 135 14.77 -1.24 2.42
N LYS A 136 15.49 -0.11 2.37
CA LYS A 136 16.93 -0.09 2.66
C LYS A 136 17.26 -0.58 4.07
N GLU A 137 16.32 -0.41 5.00
CA GLU A 137 16.45 -0.85 6.40
C GLU A 137 15.96 -2.29 6.62
N ASP A 138 15.17 -2.86 5.69
CA ASP A 138 14.70 -4.24 5.78
C ASP A 138 15.80 -5.22 5.35
N LYS A 139 16.40 -5.91 6.32
CA LYS A 139 17.43 -6.92 6.09
C LYS A 139 16.96 -8.10 5.23
N ARG A 140 15.64 -8.34 5.09
CA ARG A 140 15.07 -9.39 4.24
C ARG A 140 15.12 -9.00 2.77
N THR A 141 15.03 -7.72 2.45
CA THR A 141 15.06 -7.22 1.08
C THR A 141 16.50 -7.16 0.56
N LYS A 142 16.76 -7.87 -0.54
CA LYS A 142 18.07 -8.01 -1.21
C LYS A 142 18.11 -7.35 -2.59
N GLY A 143 16.96 -7.08 -3.17
CA GLY A 143 16.81 -6.40 -4.44
C GLY A 143 15.44 -5.75 -4.53
N VAL A 144 15.29 -4.78 -5.42
CA VAL A 144 14.03 -4.08 -5.66
C VAL A 144 13.77 -4.03 -7.15
N VAL A 145 12.57 -4.44 -7.56
CA VAL A 145 12.01 -4.21 -8.89
C VAL A 145 11.09 -3.00 -8.82
N ILE A 146 11.30 -2.05 -9.72
CA ILE A 146 10.52 -0.84 -9.83
C ILE A 146 9.79 -0.85 -11.17
N VAL A 147 8.47 -0.65 -11.10
CA VAL A 147 7.59 -0.51 -12.26
C VAL A 147 6.96 0.89 -12.22
N GLY A 148 7.24 1.68 -13.26
CA GLY A 148 6.84 3.09 -13.37
C GLY A 148 5.41 3.28 -13.82
#